data_AF-A0A7J4TZS1-F1
#
_entry.id   AF-A0A7J4TZS1-F1
#
_cell.length_a   1.000
_cell.length_b   1.000
_cell.length_c   1.000
_cell.angle_alpha   90.00
_cell.angle_beta   90.00
_cell.angle_gamma   90.00
#
_symmetry.space_group_name_H-M   'P 1'
#
loop_
_entity.id
_entity.type
_entity.pdbx_description
1 polymer ?
#
loop_
_entity_poly.entity_id
_entity_poly.type
_entity_poly.pdbx_seq_one_letter_code
_entity_poly.pdbx_strand_id
1 'polypeptide(L)'
;PRLTHSPLQEKLATRAEEHHGRDHARQRTEDTSPYVNGVLFGFDPTRPIDEQLEGWAAIDDPDPASMAEMGYAGRAWLKQEQRHMGDDA
;
A
#
# COMPACT_ATOMS: atom_id res chain seq x y z
N PRO A 1 33.52 9.40 -1.08
CA PRO A 1 32.50 9.07 -0.05
C PRO A 1 32.21 7.56 -0.01
N ARG A 2 32.14 6.96 1.19
CA ARG A 2 31.68 5.57 1.39
C ARG A 2 30.35 5.62 2.14
N LEU A 3 29.41 4.79 1.69
CA LEU A 3 28.09 4.66 2.30
C LEU A 3 28.18 3.69 3.46
N THR A 4 27.79 4.13 4.65
CA THR A 4 27.69 3.26 5.84
C THR A 4 26.22 3.02 6.11
N HIS A 5 25.81 1.76 6.06
CA HIS A 5 24.43 1.38 6.32
C HIS A 5 24.19 1.19 7.82
N SER A 6 22.98 1.54 8.25
CA SER A 6 22.50 1.18 9.58
C SER A 6 21.98 -0.26 9.59
N PRO A 7 21.79 -0.88 10.78
CA PRO A 7 21.15 -2.21 10.89
C PRO A 7 19.75 -2.30 10.28
N LEU A 8 19.09 -1.16 10.03
CA LEU A 8 17.79 -1.13 9.34
C LEU A 8 17.91 -1.60 7.89
N GLN A 9 19.04 -1.36 7.23
CA GLN A 9 19.20 -1.74 5.82
C GLN A 9 19.10 -3.25 5.63
N GLU A 10 19.76 -4.03 6.48
CA GLU A 10 19.71 -5.49 6.43
C GLU A 10 18.28 -6.00 6.66
N LYS A 11 17.58 -5.43 7.67
CA LYS A 11 16.17 -5.77 7.94
C LYS A 11 15.26 -5.48 6.73
N LEU A 12 15.46 -4.35 6.06
CA LEU A 12 14.66 -4.00 4.89
C LEU A 12 15.01 -4.88 3.68
N ALA A 13 16.28 -5.25 3.50
CA ALA A 13 16.70 -6.15 2.43
C ALA A 13 16.06 -7.53 2.58
N THR A 14 16.06 -8.10 3.79
CA THR A 14 15.40 -9.39 4.05
C THR A 14 13.90 -9.33 3.74
N ARG A 15 13.20 -8.29 4.21
CA ARG A 15 11.76 -8.11 3.96
C ARG A 15 11.44 -7.93 2.48
N ALA A 16 12.32 -7.27 1.73
CA ALA A 16 12.16 -7.09 0.29
C ALA A 16 12.25 -8.43 -0.46
N GLU A 17 13.18 -9.32 -0.07
CA GLU A 17 13.29 -10.66 -0.65
C GLU A 17 12.08 -11.54 -0.32
N GLU A 18 11.61 -11.53 0.93
CA GLU A 18 10.40 -12.25 1.33
C GLU A 18 9.17 -11.79 0.52
N HIS A 19 9.01 -10.48 0.37
CA HIS A 19 7.95 -9.88 -0.44
C HIS A 19 8.08 -10.28 -1.92
N HIS A 20 9.30 -10.26 -2.48
CA HIS A 20 9.55 -10.64 -3.86
C HIS A 20 9.16 -12.10 -4.14
N GLY A 21 9.58 -13.03 -3.26
CA GLY A 21 9.24 -14.45 -3.40
C GLY A 21 7.72 -14.69 -3.38
N ARG A 22 7.01 -13.99 -2.50
CA ARG A 22 5.55 -14.09 -2.41
C ARG A 22 4.84 -13.55 -3.64
N ASP A 23 5.25 -12.38 -4.13
CA ASP A 23 4.63 -11.80 -5.33
C ASP A 23 4.83 -12.72 -6.55
N HIS A 24 6.01 -13.34 -6.69
CA HIS A 24 6.25 -14.33 -7.73
C HIS A 24 5.37 -15.58 -7.59
N ALA A 25 5.21 -16.13 -6.37
CA ALA A 25 4.33 -17.29 -6.13
C ALA A 25 2.86 -16.98 -6.49
N ARG A 26 2.39 -15.76 -6.18
CA ARG A 26 1.04 -15.31 -6.53
C ARG A 26 0.81 -15.21 -8.03
N GLN A 27 1.78 -14.67 -8.77
CA GLN A 27 1.70 -14.61 -10.25
C GLN A 27 1.55 -15.99 -10.89
N ARG A 28 2.06 -17.03 -10.22
CA ARG A 28 2.00 -18.43 -10.67
C ARG A 28 0.81 -19.19 -10.08
N THR A 29 -0.09 -18.51 -9.37
CA THR A 29 -1.23 -19.12 -8.64
C THR A 29 -0.83 -20.17 -7.61
N GLU A 30 0.43 -20.15 -7.17
CA GLU A 30 0.97 -21.03 -6.12
C GLU A 30 0.63 -20.50 -4.71
N ASP A 31 0.37 -19.19 -4.59
CA ASP A 31 -0.14 -18.53 -3.37
C ASP A 31 -1.46 -17.81 -3.68
N THR A 32 -2.54 -18.19 -2.98
CA THR A 32 -3.87 -17.57 -3.06
C THR A 32 -4.24 -16.81 -1.79
N SER A 33 -3.30 -16.63 -0.87
CA SER A 33 -3.53 -15.95 0.40
C SER A 33 -3.80 -14.46 0.19
N PRO A 34 -4.56 -13.80 1.10
CA PRO A 34 -4.80 -12.35 1.03
C PRO A 34 -3.50 -11.57 0.95
N TYR A 35 -3.39 -10.64 0.01
CA TYR A 35 -2.16 -9.90 -0.25
C TYR A 35 -2.24 -8.48 0.29
N VAL A 36 -1.50 -8.21 1.37
CA VAL A 36 -1.29 -6.85 1.87
C VAL A 36 0.20 -6.50 1.87
N ASN A 37 0.53 -5.23 1.68
CA ASN A 37 1.90 -4.72 1.63
C ASN A 37 2.61 -4.67 3.01
N GLY A 38 2.01 -5.28 4.05
CA GLY A 38 2.47 -5.20 5.44
C GLY A 38 3.87 -5.77 5.68
N VAL A 39 4.32 -6.73 4.87
CA VAL A 39 5.63 -7.40 5.00
C VAL A 39 6.79 -6.42 4.98
N LEU A 40 6.73 -5.40 4.12
CA LEU A 40 7.80 -4.40 4.00
C LEU A 40 8.04 -3.65 5.32
N PHE A 41 7.00 -3.56 6.14
CA PHE A 41 7.02 -2.88 7.43
C PHE A 41 7.14 -3.85 8.62
N GLY A 42 7.14 -5.16 8.36
CA GLY A 42 7.25 -6.22 9.37
C GLY A 42 5.92 -6.65 9.98
N PHE A 43 4.81 -6.36 9.30
CA PHE A 43 3.48 -6.83 9.66
C PHE A 43 3.14 -8.14 8.95
N ASP A 44 2.11 -8.82 9.44
CA ASP A 44 1.54 -10.02 8.84
C ASP A 44 1.12 -9.74 7.39
N PRO A 45 1.64 -10.50 6.41
CA PRO A 45 1.31 -10.36 4.98
C PRO A 45 -0.14 -10.61 4.62
N THR A 46 -0.91 -11.26 5.50
CA THR A 46 -2.23 -11.84 5.23
C THR A 46 -3.37 -11.10 5.93
N ARG A 47 -3.04 -10.10 6.75
CA ARG A 47 -3.99 -9.37 7.57
C ARG A 47 -3.89 -7.86 7.30
N PRO A 48 -5.02 -7.15 7.14
CA PRO A 48 -5.04 -5.69 7.13
C PRO A 48 -4.31 -5.07 8.35
N ILE A 49 -3.74 -3.89 8.18
CA ILE A 49 -2.89 -3.25 9.20
C ILE A 49 -3.69 -2.72 10.40
N ASP A 50 -4.92 -2.28 10.16
CA ASP A 50 -5.91 -1.89 11.16
C ASP A 50 -6.30 -3.06 12.09
N GLU A 51 -6.17 -4.31 11.62
CA GLU A 51 -6.35 -5.49 12.48
C GLU A 51 -5.10 -5.84 13.31
N GLN A 52 -3.93 -5.29 12.96
CA GLN A 52 -2.65 -5.64 13.57
C GLN A 52 -2.14 -4.59 14.53
N LEU A 53 -2.52 -3.33 14.32
CA LEU A 53 -2.03 -2.20 15.08
C LEU A 53 -3.19 -1.33 15.55
N GLU A 54 -3.41 -1.30 16.86
CA GLU A 54 -4.46 -0.48 17.47
C GLU A 54 -4.24 1.00 17.15
N GLY A 55 -5.30 1.68 16.73
CA GLY A 55 -5.26 3.09 16.32
C GLY A 55 -4.88 3.33 14.86
N TRP A 56 -4.55 2.29 14.10
CA TRP A 56 -4.55 2.39 12.63
C TRP A 56 -5.97 2.27 12.10
N ALA A 57 -6.37 3.24 11.28
CA ALA A 57 -7.63 3.22 10.56
C ALA A 57 -7.33 3.19 9.06
N ALA A 58 -7.96 2.26 8.34
CA ALA A 58 -8.08 2.37 6.90
C ALA A 58 -8.99 3.57 6.60
N ILE A 59 -8.42 4.62 6.00
CA ILE A 59 -9.20 5.75 5.49
C ILE A 59 -9.46 5.42 4.02
N ASP A 60 -10.64 4.88 3.74
CA ASP A 60 -11.06 4.56 2.38
C ASP A 60 -11.43 5.84 1.61
N ASP A 61 -11.97 6.85 2.32
CA ASP A 61 -12.28 8.16 1.79
C ASP A 61 -11.63 9.27 2.62
N PRO A 62 -10.78 10.12 2.02
CA PRO A 62 -10.24 11.29 2.70
C PRO A 62 -11.37 12.26 3.03
N ASP A 63 -11.38 12.80 4.26
CA ASP A 63 -12.40 13.75 4.66
C ASP A 63 -12.28 15.08 3.86
N PRO A 64 -13.36 15.88 3.76
CA PRO A 64 -13.35 17.10 2.96
C PRO A 64 -12.27 18.12 3.33
N ALA A 65 -11.86 18.20 4.61
CA ALA A 65 -10.80 19.11 5.03
C ALA A 65 -9.43 18.58 4.60
N SER A 66 -9.16 17.28 4.80
CA SER A 66 -7.95 16.62 4.30
C SER A 66 -7.83 16.71 2.78
N MET A 67 -8.94 16.56 2.06
CA MET A 67 -9.01 16.71 0.60
C MET A 67 -8.64 18.11 0.13
N ALA A 68 -9.04 19.14 0.86
CA ALA A 68 -8.70 20.53 0.56
C ALA A 68 -7.19 20.79 0.78
N GLU A 69 -6.57 20.18 1.79
CA GLU A 69 -5.13 20.31 2.08
C GLU A 69 -4.24 19.56 1.07
N MET A 70 -4.73 18.48 0.47
CA MET A 70 -4.01 17.68 -0.53
C MET A 70 -3.82 18.39 -1.89
N GLY A 71 -4.45 19.55 -2.11
CA GLY A 71 -4.28 20.37 -3.31
C GLY A 71 -4.56 19.62 -4.62
N TYR A 72 -3.56 19.50 -5.48
CA TYR A 72 -3.71 18.80 -6.78
C TYR A 72 -4.03 17.31 -6.62
N ALA A 73 -3.54 16.65 -5.57
CA ALA A 73 -3.84 15.24 -5.30
C ALA A 73 -5.31 15.05 -4.91
N GLY A 74 -5.87 15.94 -4.09
CA GLY A 74 -7.30 15.92 -3.74
C GLY A 74 -8.19 16.18 -4.97
N ARG A 75 -7.79 17.10 -5.86
CA ARG A 75 -8.51 17.33 -7.13
C ARG A 75 -8.44 16.13 -8.08
N ALA A 76 -7.34 15.38 -8.07
CA ALA A 76 -7.19 14.18 -8.87
C ALA A 76 -8.06 13.03 -8.33
N TRP A 77 -8.19 12.92 -7.01
CA TRP A 77 -9.07 11.94 -6.35
C TRP A 77 -10.55 12.13 -6.69
N LEU A 78 -11.01 13.39 -6.78
CA LEU A 78 -12.39 13.70 -7.19
C LEU A 78 -12.67 13.48 -8.68
N LYS A 79 -11.64 13.18 -9.49
CA LYS A 79 -11.81 13.10 -10.94
C LYS A 79 -12.34 11.72 -11.31
N GLN A 80 -13.61 11.66 -11.69
CA GLN A 80 -14.19 10.49 -12.32
C GLN A 80 -13.45 10.17 -13.64
N GLU A 81 -13.12 8.90 -13.85
CA GLU A 81 -12.39 8.48 -15.05
C GLU A 81 -13.20 8.78 -16.32
N GLN A 82 -12.51 9.23 -17.38
CA GLN A 82 -13.14 9.67 -18.63
C GLN A 82 -14.06 8.61 -19.27
N ARG A 83 -13.81 7.32 -19.01
CA ARG A 83 -14.64 6.21 -19.51
C ARG A 83 -16.07 6.17 -18.94
N HIS A 84 -16.33 6.89 -17.85
CA HIS A 84 -17.65 6.96 -17.20
C HIS A 84 -18.40 8.28 -17.50
N MET A 85 -17.84 9.19 -18.30
CA MET A 85 -18.49 10.47 -18.61
C MET A 85 -19.50 10.40 -19.77
N GLY A 86 -19.79 9.20 -20.31
CA GLY A 86 -20.69 9.01 -21.45
C GLY A 86 -22.08 8.47 -21.11
N ASP A 87 -22.33 8.05 -19.87
CA ASP A 87 -23.59 7.41 -19.46
C ASP A 87 -24.59 8.38 -18.81
N ASP A 88 -24.18 9.62 -18.54
CA ASP A 88 -25.04 10.69 -18.02
C ASP A 88 -25.35 11.72 -19.12
N ALA A 89 -26.23 11.38 -20.07
CA ALA A 89 -26.80 12.29 -21.06
C ALA A 89 -28.30 12.06 -21.28
#